data_AF-A0A9R1JEP7-F1
#
_entry.id   AF-A0A9R1JEP7-F1
#
_cell.length_a   1.000
_cell.length_b   1.000
_cell.length_c   1.000
_cell.angle_alpha   90.00
_cell.angle_beta   90.00
_cell.angle_gamma   90.00
#
_symmetry.space_group_name_H-M   'P 1'
#
loop_
_entity.id
_entity.type
_entity.pdbx_description
1 polymer ?
#
loop_
_entity_poly.entity_id
_entity_poly.type
_entity_poly.pdbx_seq_one_letter_code
_entity_poly.pdbx_strand_id
1 'polypeptide(L)' 'MDALQEWWPDARRRLSKLARKGFDSIVLLIVWSLWIERNARTFDNSLGTAAHVCTGIVAEADLWSKAGAVGLQSFLR' A
#
# COMPACT_ATOMS: atom_id res chain seq x y z
N MET A 1 -2.42 -12.38 -10.68
CA MET A 1 -2.44 -10.92 -10.90
C MET A 1 -3.86 -10.44 -11.18
N ASP A 2 -4.69 -11.32 -11.74
CA ASP A 2 -6.07 -11.08 -12.18
C ASP A 2 -6.96 -10.58 -11.04
N ALA A 3 -6.84 -11.16 -9.83
CA ALA A 3 -7.64 -10.75 -8.68
C ALA A 3 -7.44 -9.28 -8.26
N LEU A 4 -6.22 -8.73 -8.36
CA LEU A 4 -5.96 -7.33 -8.01
C LEU A 4 -6.48 -6.38 -9.09
N GLN A 5 -6.31 -6.75 -10.36
CA GLN A 5 -6.75 -5.97 -11.51
C GLN A 5 -8.28 -5.88 -11.59
N GLU A 6 -8.99 -6.90 -11.13
CA GLU A 6 -10.45 -6.89 -11.01
C GLU A 6 -10.91 -6.17 -9.73
N TRP A 7 -10.32 -6.52 -8.58
CA TRP A 7 -10.76 -5.98 -7.29
C TRP A 7 -10.51 -4.47 -7.16
N TRP A 8 -9.38 -3.94 -7.65
CA TRP A 8 -9.01 -2.54 -7.44
C TRP A 8 -10.02 -1.58 -8.09
N PRO A 9 -10.34 -1.68 -9.40
CA PRO A 9 -11.38 -0.84 -9.99
C PRO A 9 -12.73 -0.96 -9.25
N ASP A 10 -13.09 -2.15 -8.80
CA ASP A 10 -14.34 -2.43 -8.10
C ASP A 10 -14.41 -1.79 -6.70
N ALA A 11 -13.35 -1.96 -5.90
CA ALA A 11 -13.19 -1.28 -4.63
C ALA A 11 -13.18 0.24 -4.80
N ARG A 12 -12.45 0.75 -5.79
CA ARG A 12 -12.35 2.17 -6.10
C ARG A 12 -13.70 2.78 -6.49
N ARG A 13 -14.55 2.05 -7.22
CA ARG A 13 -15.90 2.52 -7.61
C ARG A 13 -16.81 2.75 -6.40
N ARG A 14 -16.64 1.98 -5.33
CA ARG A 14 -17.41 2.10 -4.06
C ARG A 14 -16.99 3.31 -3.22
N LEU A 15 -15.86 3.93 -3.52
CA LEU A 15 -15.35 5.10 -2.79
C LEU A 15 -15.82 6.42 -3.40
N SER A 16 -15.98 7.42 -2.53
CA SER A 16 -16.22 8.81 -2.94
C SER A 16 -15.05 9.34 -3.77
N LYS A 17 -15.29 10.33 -4.65
CA LYS A 17 -14.23 10.92 -5.49
C LYS A 17 -13.05 11.43 -4.65
N LEU A 18 -13.32 11.96 -3.45
CA LEU A 18 -12.32 12.48 -2.53
C LEU A 18 -11.42 11.37 -1.95
N ALA A 19 -11.98 10.19 -1.66
CA ALA A 19 -11.25 9.08 -1.04
C ALA A 19 -10.42 8.25 -2.05
N ARG A 20 -10.76 8.29 -3.35
CA ARG A 20 -10.10 7.46 -4.38
C ARG A 20 -8.60 7.71 -4.47
N LYS A 21 -8.14 8.96 -4.36
CA LYS A 21 -6.71 9.28 -4.45
C LYS A 21 -5.91 8.62 -3.33
N GLY A 22 -6.36 8.77 -2.08
CA GLY A 22 -5.70 8.14 -0.93
C GLY A 22 -5.73 6.61 -1.00
N PHE A 23 -6.85 6.04 -1.45
CA PHE A 23 -6.99 4.61 -1.69
C PHE A 23 -6.01 4.10 -2.75
N ASP A 24 -5.95 4.75 -3.92
CA ASP A 24 -5.05 4.37 -5.01
C ASP A 24 -3.57 4.43 -4.53
N SER A 25 -3.21 5.45 -3.74
CA SER A 25 -1.87 5.57 -3.14
C SER A 25 -1.55 4.43 -2.18
N ILE A 26 -2.47 4.01 -1.31
CA ILE A 26 -2.25 2.90 -0.38
C ILE A 26 -2.14 1.57 -1.11
N VAL A 27 -2.99 1.32 -2.12
CA VAL A 27 -2.92 0.07 -2.88
C VAL A 27 -1.58 -0.02 -3.60
N LEU A 28 -1.13 1.08 -4.23
CA LEU A 28 0.20 1.15 -4.84
C LEU A 28 1.30 0.86 -3.83
N LEU A 29 1.24 1.48 -2.65
CA LEU A 29 2.25 1.30 -1.62
C LEU A 29 2.32 -0.16 -1.15
N ILE A 30 1.17 -0.81 -0.89
CA ILE A 30 1.12 -2.22 -0.51
C ILE A 30 1.73 -3.11 -1.61
N VAL A 31 1.32 -2.92 -2.86
CA VAL A 31 1.82 -3.71 -3.99
C VAL A 31 3.33 -3.54 -4.15
N TRP A 32 3.83 -2.30 -4.01
CA TRP A 32 5.25 -1.98 -4.08
C TRP A 32 6.04 -2.63 -2.94
N SER A 33 5.59 -2.52 -1.69
CA SER A 33 6.25 -3.13 -0.54
C SER A 33 6.29 -4.66 -0.63
N LEU A 34 5.22 -5.30 -1.14
CA LEU A 34 5.20 -6.74 -1.39
C LEU A 34 6.20 -7.15 -2.48
N TRP A 35 6.35 -6.32 -3.52
CA TRP A 35 7.34 -6.54 -4.57
C TRP A 35 8.77 -6.44 -4.01
N ILE A 36 9.06 -5.43 -3.20
CA ILE A 36 10.36 -5.28 -2.53
C ILE A 36 10.65 -6.49 -1.63
N GLU A 37 9.72 -6.88 -0.77
CA GLU A 37 9.89 -8.03 0.13
C GLU A 37 10.14 -9.34 -0.65
N ARG A 38 9.42 -9.56 -1.75
CA ARG A 38 9.65 -10.72 -2.62
C ARG A 38 11.06 -10.71 -3.22
N ASN A 39 11.54 -9.54 -3.64
CA ASN A 39 12.90 -9.42 -4.17
C ASN A 39 13.94 -9.66 -3.08
N ALA A 40 13.77 -9.08 -1.89
CA ALA A 40 14.67 -9.30 -0.76
C ALA A 40 14.75 -10.77 -0.35
N ARG A 41 13.63 -11.50 -0.36
CA ARG A 41 13.62 -12.96 -0.14
C ARG A 41 14.43 -13.73 -1.18
N THR A 42 14.39 -13.28 -2.44
CA THR A 42 15.03 -13.96 -3.57
C THR A 42 16.52 -13.67 -3.64
N PHE A 43 16.92 -12.42 -3.37
CA PHE A 43 18.29 -11.94 -3.58
C PHE A 43 19.10 -11.82 -2.28
N ASP A 44 18.45 -11.52 -1.14
CA ASP A 44 19.12 -11.25 0.14
C ASP A 44 18.87 -12.34 1.21
N ASN A 45 18.17 -13.43 0.85
CA ASN A 45 17.74 -14.49 1.78
C ASN A 45 17.03 -13.96 3.05
N SER A 46 16.36 -12.82 2.91
CA SER A 46 15.59 -12.15 3.97
C SER A 46 14.31 -12.94 4.27
N LEU A 47 13.93 -13.04 5.55
CA LEU A 47 12.66 -13.61 6.00
C LEU A 47 11.85 -12.57 6.79
N GLY A 48 11.59 -11.42 6.18
CA GLY A 48 10.69 -10.41 6.74
C GLY A 48 9.34 -11.04 7.10
N THR A 49 8.90 -10.90 8.35
CA THR A 49 7.57 -11.38 8.73
C THR A 49 6.50 -10.49 8.10
N ALA A 50 5.30 -11.03 7.88
CA ALA A 50 4.17 -10.22 7.41
C ALA A 50 3.93 -9.00 8.32
N ALA A 51 4.12 -9.15 9.63
CA ALA A 51 4.03 -8.05 10.59
C ALA A 51 5.07 -6.96 10.34
N HIS A 52 6.31 -7.33 9.99
CA HIS A 52 7.36 -6.36 9.66
C HIS A 52 7.01 -5.56 8.40
N VAL A 53 6.57 -6.24 7.34
CA VAL A 53 6.13 -5.59 6.09
C VAL A 53 4.95 -4.65 6.35
N CYS A 54 3.94 -5.09 7.11
CA CYS A 54 2.79 -4.26 7.48
C CYS A 54 3.22 -3.01 8.26
N THR A 55 4.13 -3.17 9.23
CA THR A 55 4.65 -2.03 10.01
C THR A 55 5.38 -1.03 9.12
N GLY A 56 6.19 -1.52 8.18
CA GLY A 56 6.88 -0.69 7.18
C GLY A 56 5.90 0.08 6.29
N ILE A 57 4.85 -0.58 5.80
CA ILE A 57 3.80 0.08 4.98
C ILE A 57 3.12 1.22 5.74
N VAL A 58 2.76 0.99 7.01
CA VAL A 58 2.12 2.04 7.84
C VAL A 58 3.07 3.21 8.08
N ALA A 59 4.33 2.93 8.40
CA ALA A 59 5.35 3.98 8.59
C ALA A 59 5.59 4.80 7.31
N GLU A 60 5.68 4.14 6.16
CA GLU A 60 5.86 4.79 4.85
C GLU A 60 4.63 5.65 4.49
N ALA A 61 3.42 5.14 4.71
CA ALA A 61 2.19 5.90 4.48
C ALA A 61 2.09 7.16 5.37
N ASP A 62 2.52 7.07 6.63
CA ASP A 62 2.60 8.22 7.54
C ASP A 62 3.63 9.26 7.05
N LEU A 63 4.82 8.81 6.61
CA LEU A 63 5.82 9.68 6.00
C LEU A 63 5.29 10.40 4.76
N TRP A 64 4.63 9.69 3.85
CA TRP A 64 4.05 10.27 2.65
C TRP A 64 2.98 11.30 2.99
N SER A 65 2.15 11.02 4.00
CA SER A 65 1.21 12.00 4.47
C SER A 65 1.88 13.24 5.04
N LYS A 66 2.93 13.09 5.85
CA LYS A 66 3.69 14.23 6.39
C LYS A 66 4.35 15.05 5.28
N ALA A 67 4.71 14.40 4.18
CA ALA A 67 5.21 15.03 2.95
C ALA A 67 4.10 15.67 2.08
N GLY A 68 2.83 15.64 2.52
CA GLY A 68 1.71 16.33 1.85
C GLY A 68 0.88 15.45 0.92
N ALA A 69 1.06 14.14 0.93
CA ALA A 69 0.20 13.25 0.16
C ALA A 69 -1.23 13.23 0.72
N VAL A 70 -2.18 13.65 -0.11
CA VAL A 70 -3.58 13.90 0.28
C VAL A 70 -4.39 12.60 0.35
N GLY A 71 -5.10 12.41 1.45
CA GLY A 71 -6.06 11.30 1.63
C GLY A 71 -5.47 10.01 2.19
N LEU A 72 -4.18 9.96 2.51
CA LEU A 72 -3.58 8.79 3.19
C LEU A 72 -3.95 8.73 4.68
N GLN A 73 -4.02 9.88 5.36
CA GLN A 73 -4.39 9.95 6.79
C GLN A 73 -5.73 9.30 7.11
N SER A 74 -6.70 9.33 6.20
CA SER A 74 -8.00 8.70 6.45
C SER A 74 -7.93 7.18 6.57
N PHE A 75 -6.80 6.57 6.21
CA PHE A 75 -6.58 5.11 6.27
C PHE A 75 -5.51 4.70 7.30
N LEU A 76 -4.83 5.66 7.94
CA LEU A 76 -3.81 5.42 8.96
C LEU A 76 -4.37 5.37 10.39
N ARG A 77 -5.69 5.26 10.52
CA ARG A 77 -6.41 5.41 11.79
C ARG A 77 -6.62 4.08 12.52
#